data_AF-A0AAW0T7B2-F1
#
_entry.id   AF-A0AAW0T7B2-F1
#
_cell.length_a   1.000
_cell.length_b   1.000
_cell.length_c   1.000
_cell.angle_alpha   90.00
_cell.angle_beta   90.00
_cell.angle_gamma   90.00
#
_symmetry.space_group_name_H-M   'P 1'
#
loop_
_entity.id
_entity.type
_entity.pdbx_description
1 polymer ?
#
loop_
_entity_poly.entity_id
_entity_poly.type
_entity_poly.pdbx_seq_one_letter_code
_entity_poly.pdbx_strand_id
1 'polypeptide(L)'
;MASTTGALGDFPCWGLLPRKETGVMSFLSKNPNYDGRGVVIAIFDSGVDPGAPGLQVTTEGKVKVIDRIDGSGAGDVDTSTVVTPVDGTITGVTGRKLKIPETWVNPSGKYHIGVKGSFSLYPKQLRERMTKERKEKTWDPLHKELLAEAQRKVQAIENQKSNGSSSSGTNGNGSGGGGGNSSSSSSNLLEKLAKEDAESRVSQLNTLEKKYSDLGPAFDCVVYHDGTGVEGMH
;
A
#
# COMPACT_ATOMS: atom_id res chain seq x y z
N MET A 1 -21.65 -31.41 -42.37
CA MET A 1 -20.76 -30.41 -41.74
C MET A 1 -20.98 -29.07 -42.41
N ALA A 2 -21.58 -28.12 -41.69
CA ALA A 2 -21.51 -26.69 -41.98
C ALA A 2 -21.57 -25.99 -40.62
N SER A 3 -20.46 -25.36 -40.24
CA SER A 3 -20.27 -24.71 -38.95
C SER A 3 -20.88 -23.30 -39.02
N THR A 4 -21.98 -23.09 -38.32
CA THR A 4 -22.61 -21.78 -38.17
C THR A 4 -21.99 -21.08 -36.96
N THR A 5 -20.97 -20.26 -37.19
CA THR A 5 -20.49 -19.26 -36.22
C THR A 5 -20.98 -17.89 -36.66
N GLY A 6 -22.23 -17.58 -36.32
CA GLY A 6 -22.76 -16.23 -36.45
C GLY A 6 -22.06 -15.32 -35.45
N ALA A 7 -21.45 -14.23 -35.93
CA ALA A 7 -20.89 -13.18 -35.09
C ALA A 7 -21.97 -12.68 -34.12
N LEU A 8 -21.69 -12.72 -32.81
CA LEU A 8 -22.45 -11.99 -31.81
C LEU A 8 -22.50 -10.53 -32.27
N GLY A 9 -23.71 -10.04 -32.58
CA GLY A 9 -23.90 -8.68 -33.06
C GLY A 9 -23.31 -7.65 -32.10
N ASP A 10 -22.74 -6.57 -32.66
CA ASP A 10 -22.12 -5.49 -31.91
C ASP A 10 -23.03 -5.01 -30.78
N PHE A 11 -22.45 -4.82 -29.59
CA PHE A 11 -23.14 -4.24 -28.45
C PHE A 11 -23.76 -2.89 -28.86
N PRO A 12 -25.02 -2.58 -28.50
CA PRO A 12 -25.70 -1.36 -28.94
C PRO A 12 -25.18 -0.12 -28.19
N CYS A 13 -23.94 0.27 -28.45
CA CYS A 13 -23.28 1.45 -27.89
C CYS A 13 -24.10 2.74 -28.13
N TRP A 14 -24.89 2.76 -29.21
CA TRP A 14 -25.79 3.86 -29.55
C TRP A 14 -26.87 4.11 -28.49
N GLY A 15 -27.23 3.10 -27.68
CA GLY A 15 -28.20 3.21 -26.60
C GLY A 15 -27.63 3.68 -25.25
N LEU A 16 -26.30 3.84 -25.13
CA LEU A 16 -25.64 4.27 -23.90
C LEU A 16 -25.89 5.75 -23.57
N LEU A 17 -26.20 6.55 -24.59
CA LEU A 17 -26.47 7.97 -24.47
C LEU A 17 -27.84 8.26 -25.09
N PRO A 18 -28.69 9.12 -24.48
CA PRO A 18 -30.04 9.42 -24.95
C PRO A 18 -30.03 10.36 -26.17
N ARG A 19 -29.24 10.06 -27.21
CA ARG A 19 -29.02 10.93 -28.39
C ARG A 19 -30.28 11.09 -29.24
N LYS A 20 -31.17 10.10 -29.23
CA LYS A 20 -32.44 10.13 -29.98
C LYS A 20 -33.47 10.97 -29.24
N GLU A 21 -33.60 10.74 -27.93
CA GLU A 21 -34.55 11.39 -27.03
C GLU A 21 -34.23 12.88 -26.87
N THR A 22 -32.94 13.24 -26.83
CA THR A 22 -32.49 14.64 -26.80
C THR A 22 -32.57 15.35 -28.16
N GLY A 23 -32.92 14.63 -29.24
CA GLY A 23 -33.02 15.20 -30.58
C GLY A 23 -31.68 15.55 -31.25
N VAL A 24 -30.55 15.24 -30.61
CA VAL A 24 -29.18 15.53 -31.11
C VAL A 24 -28.96 14.95 -32.51
N MET A 25 -29.47 13.75 -32.76
CA MET A 25 -29.36 13.14 -34.09
C MET A 25 -30.03 13.97 -35.20
N SER A 26 -31.23 14.50 -34.94
CA SER A 26 -31.96 15.35 -35.91
C SER A 26 -31.26 16.69 -36.12
N PHE A 27 -30.72 17.27 -35.04
CA PHE A 27 -29.97 18.52 -35.09
C PHE A 27 -28.71 18.41 -35.95
N LEU A 28 -27.90 17.36 -35.74
CA LEU A 28 -26.67 17.13 -36.50
C LEU A 28 -26.95 16.79 -37.98
N SER A 29 -28.04 16.06 -38.28
CA SER A 29 -28.44 15.81 -39.67
C SER A 29 -28.75 17.11 -40.44
N LYS A 30 -29.31 18.12 -39.77
CA LYS A 30 -29.60 19.43 -40.38
C LYS A 30 -28.39 20.37 -40.38
N ASN A 31 -27.46 20.18 -39.44
CA ASN A 31 -26.28 21.01 -39.26
C ASN A 31 -25.02 20.14 -39.13
N PRO A 32 -24.52 19.52 -40.21
CA PRO A 32 -23.47 18.49 -40.14
C PRO A 32 -22.15 18.96 -39.53
N ASN A 33 -21.89 20.27 -39.52
CA ASN A 33 -20.66 20.86 -38.98
C ASN A 33 -20.79 21.35 -37.53
N TYR A 34 -21.95 21.15 -36.89
CA TYR A 34 -22.26 21.65 -35.54
C TYR A 34 -22.06 20.53 -34.50
N ASP A 35 -20.98 19.77 -34.64
CA ASP A 35 -20.62 18.61 -33.82
C ASP A 35 -19.67 18.95 -32.66
N GLY A 36 -19.42 20.24 -32.44
CA GLY A 36 -18.50 20.74 -31.41
C GLY A 36 -17.05 20.90 -31.86
N ARG A 37 -16.73 20.68 -33.14
CA ARG A 37 -15.38 20.98 -33.67
C ARG A 37 -14.99 22.43 -33.42
N GLY A 38 -13.71 22.65 -33.09
CA GLY A 38 -13.18 23.97 -32.76
C GLY A 38 -13.57 24.51 -31.38
N VAL A 39 -14.31 23.75 -30.57
CA VAL A 39 -14.68 24.12 -29.19
C VAL A 39 -13.89 23.27 -28.19
N VAL A 40 -13.34 23.93 -27.17
CA VAL A 40 -12.69 23.29 -26.02
C VAL A 40 -13.61 23.38 -24.80
N ILE A 41 -13.79 22.27 -24.09
CA ILE A 41 -14.61 22.19 -22.88
C ILE A 41 -13.70 21.78 -21.72
N ALA A 42 -13.76 22.53 -20.62
CA ALA A 42 -13.17 22.13 -19.35
C ALA A 42 -14.20 21.38 -18.51
N ILE A 43 -13.81 20.22 -17.97
CA ILE A 43 -14.66 19.39 -17.12
C ILE A 43 -14.04 19.35 -15.71
N PHE A 44 -14.83 19.75 -14.72
CA PHE A 44 -14.45 19.73 -13.31
C PHE A 44 -15.15 18.55 -12.65
N ASP A 45 -14.44 17.43 -12.54
CA ASP A 45 -14.95 16.17 -12.00
C ASP A 45 -13.80 15.42 -11.31
N SER A 46 -14.06 14.21 -10.84
CA SER A 46 -13.13 13.28 -10.21
C SER A 46 -12.06 12.70 -11.15
N GLY A 47 -12.11 13.02 -12.45
CA GLY A 47 -11.13 12.60 -13.45
C GLY A 47 -11.78 11.94 -14.67
N VAL A 48 -10.95 11.60 -15.65
CA VAL A 48 -11.38 10.98 -16.91
C VAL A 48 -10.31 10.05 -17.46
N ASP A 49 -10.73 8.94 -18.08
CA ASP A 49 -9.85 8.02 -18.79
C ASP A 49 -9.75 8.40 -20.29
N PRO A 50 -8.62 8.96 -20.75
CA PRO A 50 -8.43 9.28 -22.17
C PRO A 50 -8.32 8.03 -23.07
N GLY A 51 -8.05 6.85 -22.48
CA GLY A 51 -8.02 5.58 -23.20
C GLY A 51 -9.40 5.04 -23.56
N ALA A 52 -10.47 5.58 -22.97
CA ALA A 52 -11.83 5.16 -23.25
C ALA A 52 -12.18 5.39 -24.75
N PRO A 53 -12.80 4.43 -25.46
CA PRO A 53 -13.01 4.51 -26.91
C PRO A 53 -13.69 5.80 -27.41
N GLY A 54 -14.61 6.37 -26.61
CA GLY A 54 -15.32 7.62 -26.95
C GLY A 54 -14.53 8.91 -26.70
N LEU A 55 -13.32 8.83 -26.14
CA LEU A 55 -12.48 9.95 -25.70
C LEU A 55 -11.09 9.98 -26.34
N GLN A 56 -10.79 9.06 -27.24
CA GLN A 56 -9.49 9.01 -27.92
C GLN A 56 -9.37 10.12 -28.97
N VAL A 57 -10.32 10.16 -29.92
CA VAL A 57 -10.26 11.08 -31.07
C VAL A 57 -11.54 11.89 -31.27
N THR A 58 -11.40 13.08 -31.85
CA THR A 58 -12.51 13.91 -32.31
C THR A 58 -13.02 13.44 -33.68
N THR A 59 -14.11 14.04 -34.17
CA THR A 59 -14.61 13.82 -35.54
C THR A 59 -13.60 14.25 -36.61
N GLU A 60 -12.64 15.11 -36.27
CA GLU A 60 -11.53 15.54 -37.13
C GLU A 60 -10.28 14.64 -37.00
N GLY A 61 -10.34 13.55 -36.22
CA GLY A 61 -9.22 12.64 -36.00
C GLY A 61 -8.12 13.17 -35.07
N LYS A 62 -8.36 14.28 -34.36
CA LYS A 62 -7.42 14.87 -33.39
C LYS A 62 -7.60 14.24 -32.01
N VAL A 63 -6.59 14.31 -31.15
CA VAL A 63 -6.70 13.88 -29.74
C VAL A 63 -7.82 14.68 -29.07
N LYS A 64 -8.74 13.98 -28.40
CA LYS A 64 -9.93 14.62 -27.82
C LYS A 64 -9.72 15.13 -26.39
N VAL A 65 -8.94 14.45 -25.57
CA VAL A 65 -8.52 14.93 -24.24
C VAL A 65 -7.13 15.54 -24.38
N ILE A 66 -7.07 16.87 -24.43
CA ILE A 66 -5.82 17.61 -24.70
C ILE A 66 -5.04 17.96 -23.44
N ASP A 67 -5.69 17.97 -22.28
CA ASP A 67 -5.06 18.24 -20.98
C ASP A 67 -5.87 17.56 -19.86
N ARG A 68 -5.19 17.23 -18.75
CA ARG A 68 -5.76 16.64 -17.55
C ARG A 68 -4.97 17.07 -16.33
N ILE A 69 -5.61 17.84 -15.47
CA ILE A 69 -5.00 18.39 -14.25
C ILE A 69 -5.67 17.77 -13.03
N ASP A 70 -4.86 17.30 -12.07
CA ASP A 70 -5.32 16.99 -10.72
C ASP A 70 -5.29 18.26 -9.88
N GLY A 71 -6.46 18.85 -9.63
CA GLY A 71 -6.59 20.04 -8.78
C GLY A 71 -6.61 19.75 -7.28
N SER A 72 -6.54 18.47 -6.86
CA SER A 72 -6.61 18.08 -5.45
C SER A 72 -5.25 18.05 -4.74
N GLY A 73 -4.15 18.03 -5.51
CA GLY A 73 -2.79 17.83 -4.99
C GLY A 73 -2.50 16.40 -4.54
N ALA A 74 -3.41 15.44 -4.77
CA ALA A 74 -3.18 14.04 -4.41
C ALA A 74 -1.97 13.45 -5.14
N GLY A 75 -1.72 13.91 -6.37
CA GLY A 75 -0.55 13.55 -7.19
C GLY A 75 0.77 14.22 -6.81
N ASP A 76 0.79 15.21 -5.91
CA ASP A 76 1.98 16.03 -5.68
C ASP A 76 3.14 15.23 -5.09
N VAL A 77 4.35 15.49 -5.58
CA VAL A 77 5.61 14.91 -5.10
C VAL A 77 6.62 16.03 -4.88
N ASP A 78 7.15 16.11 -3.66
CA ASP A 78 8.27 17.01 -3.38
C ASP A 78 9.53 16.49 -4.07
N THR A 79 9.99 17.24 -5.08
CA THR A 79 11.18 16.96 -5.89
C THR A 79 12.23 18.07 -5.75
N SER A 80 12.19 18.80 -4.62
CA SER A 80 13.15 19.88 -4.30
C SER A 80 14.58 19.38 -4.10
N THR A 81 14.76 18.08 -3.83
CA THR A 81 16.09 17.48 -3.68
C THR A 81 16.72 17.25 -5.05
N VAL A 82 17.89 17.85 -5.27
CA VAL A 82 18.64 17.75 -6.54
C VAL A 82 19.91 16.95 -6.35
N VAL A 83 20.16 16.00 -7.25
CA VAL A 83 21.32 15.13 -7.26
C VAL A 83 21.99 15.09 -8.64
N THR A 84 23.25 14.69 -8.65
CA THR A 84 24.03 14.41 -9.87
C THR A 84 24.49 12.96 -9.81
N PRO A 85 24.37 12.19 -10.90
CA PRO A 85 24.76 10.79 -10.90
C PRO A 85 26.26 10.63 -10.70
N VAL A 86 26.64 9.59 -9.95
CA VAL A 86 28.02 9.11 -9.81
C VAL A 86 28.04 7.71 -10.40
N ASP A 87 28.92 7.46 -11.37
CA ASP A 87 29.01 6.18 -12.10
C ASP A 87 27.65 5.71 -12.67
N GLY A 88 26.89 6.64 -13.27
CA GLY A 88 25.58 6.36 -13.86
C GLY A 88 24.48 6.01 -12.85
N THR A 89 24.70 6.26 -11.55
CA THR A 89 23.77 5.91 -10.48
C THR A 89 23.44 7.12 -9.62
N ILE A 90 22.19 7.24 -9.19
CA ILE A 90 21.74 8.20 -8.18
C ILE A 90 21.27 7.46 -6.92
N THR A 91 21.37 8.11 -5.77
CA THR A 91 20.76 7.61 -4.53
C THR A 91 19.44 8.34 -4.32
N GLY A 92 18.32 7.61 -4.38
CA GLY A 92 16.99 8.15 -4.13
C GLY A 92 16.80 8.59 -2.67
N VAL A 93 15.72 9.32 -2.40
CA VAL A 93 15.38 9.80 -1.03
C VAL A 93 15.22 8.63 -0.06
N THR A 94 14.79 7.47 -0.56
CA THR A 94 14.68 6.22 0.21
C THR A 94 16.04 5.58 0.55
N GLY A 95 17.15 6.10 0.03
CA GLY A 95 18.50 5.52 0.14
C GLY A 95 18.79 4.43 -0.90
N ARG A 96 17.81 4.06 -1.74
CA ARG A 96 18.02 3.07 -2.82
C ARG A 96 18.88 3.65 -3.93
N LYS A 97 19.76 2.82 -4.49
CA LYS A 97 20.57 3.17 -5.66
C LYS A 97 19.78 2.90 -6.94
N LEU A 98 19.61 3.92 -7.77
CA LEU A 98 18.86 3.87 -9.03
C LEU A 98 19.84 4.07 -10.19
N LYS A 99 19.88 3.11 -11.11
CA LYS A 99 20.69 3.22 -12.34
C LYS A 99 19.95 4.11 -13.33
N ILE A 100 20.63 5.14 -13.83
CA ILE A 100 20.11 6.00 -14.88
C ILE A 100 20.24 5.29 -16.22
N PRO A 101 19.16 5.13 -16.99
CA PRO A 101 19.23 4.62 -18.36
C PRO A 101 20.10 5.54 -19.24
N GLU A 102 20.99 4.95 -20.02
CA GLU A 102 21.84 5.68 -20.97
C GLU A 102 21.04 6.37 -22.09
N THR A 103 19.79 5.95 -22.29
CA THR A 103 18.86 6.54 -23.26
C THR A 103 18.29 7.89 -22.80
N TRP A 104 18.46 8.27 -21.53
CA TRP A 104 17.96 9.54 -21.01
C TRP A 104 18.89 10.69 -21.38
N VAL A 105 18.35 11.65 -22.11
CA VAL A 105 19.06 12.88 -22.46
C VAL A 105 18.82 13.89 -21.35
N ASN A 106 19.85 14.30 -20.62
CA ASN A 106 19.76 15.35 -19.61
C ASN A 106 20.95 16.30 -19.73
N PRO A 107 20.82 17.41 -20.49
CA PRO A 107 21.91 18.35 -20.72
C PRO A 107 22.44 19.00 -19.45
N SER A 108 21.61 19.10 -18.40
CA SER A 108 21.99 19.74 -17.14
C SER A 108 22.82 18.84 -16.23
N GLY A 109 22.73 17.51 -16.41
CA GLY A 109 23.28 16.50 -15.50
C GLY A 109 22.61 16.48 -14.11
N LYS A 110 21.58 17.31 -13.87
CA LYS A 110 20.88 17.40 -12.59
C LYS A 110 19.57 16.62 -12.64
N TYR A 111 19.32 15.84 -11.60
CA TYR A 111 18.08 15.09 -11.41
C TYR A 111 17.39 15.56 -10.14
N HIS A 112 16.09 15.79 -10.26
CA HIS A 112 15.19 16.11 -9.16
C HIS A 112 14.58 14.81 -8.66
N ILE A 113 14.74 14.51 -7.37
CA ILE A 113 14.31 13.25 -6.78
C ILE A 113 13.26 13.49 -5.70
N GLY A 114 12.30 12.57 -5.62
CA GLY A 114 11.24 12.58 -4.63
C GLY A 114 10.78 11.17 -4.27
N VAL A 115 9.79 11.09 -3.38
CA VAL A 115 9.20 9.81 -2.97
C VAL A 115 7.68 9.93 -2.85
N LYS A 116 6.96 8.92 -3.30
CA LYS A 116 5.49 8.84 -3.13
C LYS A 116 5.08 7.47 -2.59
N GLY A 117 4.32 7.48 -1.50
CA GLY A 117 3.73 6.25 -0.95
C GLY A 117 2.55 5.80 -1.80
N SER A 118 2.51 4.54 -2.23
CA SER A 118 1.49 4.02 -3.15
C SER A 118 0.08 4.15 -2.58
N PHE A 119 -0.10 3.95 -1.27
CA PHE A 119 -1.39 4.06 -0.60
C PHE A 119 -1.97 5.49 -0.57
N SER A 120 -1.14 6.51 -0.82
CA SER A 120 -1.63 7.87 -0.99
C SER A 120 -2.33 8.08 -2.33
N LEU A 121 -2.01 7.27 -3.34
CA LEU A 121 -2.59 7.31 -4.68
C LEU A 121 -3.88 6.49 -4.78
N TYR A 122 -4.15 5.61 -3.81
CA TYR A 122 -5.27 4.69 -3.88
C TYR A 122 -6.56 5.30 -3.32
N PRO A 123 -7.71 5.08 -3.98
CA PRO A 123 -9.01 5.32 -3.38
C PRO A 123 -9.15 4.57 -2.05
N LYS A 124 -9.93 5.12 -1.11
CA LYS A 124 -10.08 4.57 0.25
C LYS A 124 -10.39 3.06 0.26
N GLN A 125 -11.33 2.62 -0.56
CA GLN A 125 -11.74 1.21 -0.63
C GLN A 125 -10.61 0.30 -1.13
N LEU A 126 -9.85 0.75 -2.14
CA LEU A 126 -8.70 0.00 -2.65
C LEU A 126 -7.60 -0.09 -1.59
N ARG A 127 -7.30 1.03 -0.92
CA ARG A 127 -6.31 1.06 0.18
C ARG A 127 -6.70 0.09 1.30
N GLU A 128 -7.93 0.12 1.79
CA GLU A 128 -8.41 -0.80 2.83
C GLU A 128 -8.24 -2.27 2.42
N ARG A 129 -8.61 -2.60 1.17
CA ARG A 129 -8.43 -3.96 0.62
C ARG A 129 -6.95 -4.36 0.57
N MET A 130 -6.09 -3.48 0.09
CA MET A 130 -4.65 -3.73 -0.03
C MET A 130 -3.97 -3.86 1.33
N THR A 131 -4.28 -2.98 2.29
CA THR A 131 -3.74 -3.05 3.65
C THR A 131 -4.16 -4.32 4.36
N LYS A 132 -5.43 -4.74 4.24
CA LYS A 132 -5.93 -5.99 4.80
C LYS A 132 -5.20 -7.19 4.20
N GLU A 133 -5.12 -7.27 2.87
CA GLU A 133 -4.45 -8.37 2.18
C GLU A 133 -2.96 -8.48 2.58
N ARG A 134 -2.26 -7.34 2.69
CA ARG A 134 -0.86 -7.32 3.13
C ARG A 134 -0.70 -7.74 4.58
N LYS A 135 -1.58 -7.29 5.48
CA LYS A 135 -1.57 -7.74 6.88
C LYS A 135 -1.73 -9.26 6.97
N GLU A 136 -2.73 -9.81 6.27
CA GLU A 136 -3.00 -11.25 6.24
C GLU A 136 -1.82 -12.07 5.69
N LYS A 137 -1.10 -11.53 4.70
CA LYS A 137 0.02 -12.24 4.06
C LYS A 137 1.36 -12.07 4.78
N THR A 138 1.64 -10.90 5.35
CA THR A 138 2.99 -10.53 5.82
C THR A 138 3.10 -10.41 7.32
N TRP A 139 2.04 -10.01 8.01
CA TRP A 139 2.05 -9.75 9.45
C TRP A 139 1.44 -10.91 10.23
N ASP A 140 0.22 -11.29 9.87
CA ASP A 140 -0.58 -12.28 10.59
C ASP A 140 0.13 -13.63 10.80
N PRO A 141 0.83 -14.22 9.80
CA PRO A 141 1.45 -15.54 9.97
C PRO A 141 2.51 -15.53 11.08
N LEU A 142 3.45 -14.57 11.01
CA LEU A 142 4.54 -14.45 11.97
C LEU A 142 4.02 -13.96 13.34
N HIS A 143 3.10 -12.99 13.34
CA HIS A 143 2.61 -12.41 14.59
C HIS A 143 1.80 -13.42 15.41
N LYS A 144 0.88 -14.16 14.77
CA LYS A 144 0.05 -15.16 15.46
C LYS A 144 0.90 -16.30 16.00
N GLU A 145 1.93 -16.73 15.28
CA GLU A 145 2.89 -17.74 15.75
C GLU A 145 3.63 -17.27 17.01
N LEU A 146 4.24 -16.07 16.96
CA LEU A 146 4.98 -15.51 18.10
C LEU A 146 4.09 -15.25 19.32
N LEU A 147 2.84 -14.83 19.11
CA LEU A 147 1.87 -14.62 20.18
C LEU A 147 1.47 -15.95 20.82
N ALA A 148 1.18 -16.98 20.02
CA ALA A 148 0.87 -18.31 20.54
C ALA A 148 2.05 -18.91 21.31
N GLU A 149 3.29 -18.73 20.84
CA GLU A 149 4.50 -19.16 21.55
C GLU A 149 4.65 -18.44 22.91
N ALA A 150 4.45 -17.12 22.93
CA ALA A 150 4.53 -16.33 24.15
C ALA A 150 3.45 -16.74 25.17
N GLN A 151 2.22 -17.00 24.71
CA GLN A 151 1.14 -17.49 25.57
C GLN A 151 1.42 -18.89 26.15
N ARG A 152 1.99 -19.81 25.35
CA ARG A 152 2.40 -21.13 25.84
C ARG A 152 3.46 -21.03 26.93
N LYS A 153 4.41 -20.10 26.82
CA LYS A 153 5.43 -19.86 27.86
C LYS A 153 4.83 -19.41 29.18
N VAL A 154 3.86 -18.48 29.15
CA VAL A 154 3.13 -18.06 30.35
C VAL A 154 2.42 -19.26 31.00
N GLN A 155 1.67 -20.04 30.23
CA GLN A 155 0.95 -21.22 30.72
C GLN A 155 1.89 -22.29 31.30
N ALA A 156 3.05 -22.52 30.68
CA ALA A 156 4.03 -23.48 31.16
C ALA A 156 4.57 -23.10 32.55
N ILE A 157 4.86 -21.81 32.78
CA ILE A 157 5.32 -21.29 34.07
C ILE A 157 4.20 -21.44 35.13
N GLU A 158 2.95 -21.14 34.79
CA GLU A 158 1.82 -21.30 35.71
C GLU A 158 1.57 -22.76 36.09
N ASN A 159 1.70 -23.69 35.14
CA ASN A 159 1.56 -25.12 35.38
C ASN A 159 2.71 -25.71 36.21
N GLN A 160 3.93 -25.18 36.09
CA GLN A 160 5.05 -25.59 36.95
C GLN A 160 4.82 -25.17 38.40
N LYS A 161 4.23 -23.98 38.61
CA LYS A 161 3.89 -23.47 39.94
C LYS A 161 2.78 -24.26 40.63
N SER A 162 1.77 -24.72 39.87
CA SER A 162 0.68 -25.54 40.42
C SER A 162 1.12 -26.96 40.79
N ASN A 163 2.05 -27.57 40.03
CA ASN A 163 2.59 -28.89 40.35
C ASN A 163 3.62 -28.90 41.51
N GLY A 164 4.29 -27.77 41.79
CA GLY A 164 5.23 -27.64 42.91
C GLY A 164 4.58 -27.48 44.29
N SER A 165 3.27 -27.26 44.36
CA SER A 165 2.53 -26.95 45.60
C SER A 165 1.75 -28.15 46.19
N SER A 166 1.84 -29.33 45.57
CA SER A 166 0.98 -30.49 45.88
C SER A 166 1.63 -31.59 46.74
N SER A 167 2.84 -31.40 47.27
CA SER A 167 3.53 -32.39 48.10
C SER A 167 3.97 -31.86 49.47
N SER A 168 3.02 -31.39 50.30
CA SER A 168 3.21 -31.32 51.75
C SER A 168 1.93 -31.73 52.48
N GLY A 169 1.63 -33.03 52.42
CA GLY A 169 0.51 -33.65 53.12
C GLY A 169 0.89 -35.05 53.59
N THR A 170 1.87 -35.17 54.48
CA THR A 170 2.08 -36.40 55.26
C THR A 170 2.58 -36.02 56.65
N ASN A 171 1.80 -36.43 57.66
CA ASN A 171 2.10 -36.31 59.08
C ASN A 171 3.43 -36.98 59.43
N GLY A 172 4.33 -36.25 60.09
CA GLY A 172 5.56 -36.76 60.66
C GLY A 172 6.02 -35.88 61.81
N ASN A 173 5.72 -36.31 63.03
CA ASN A 173 6.19 -35.71 64.28
C ASN A 173 7.71 -35.89 64.38
N GLY A 174 8.49 -34.81 64.45
CA GLY A 174 9.95 -34.87 64.49
C GLY A 174 10.59 -33.54 64.88
N SER A 175 11.01 -33.45 66.13
CA SER A 175 11.82 -32.36 66.69
C SER A 175 13.24 -32.38 66.10
N GLY A 176 13.78 -31.21 65.72
CA GLY A 176 15.23 -31.01 65.63
C GLY A 176 15.73 -30.05 64.55
N GLY A 177 16.32 -28.94 64.99
CA GLY A 177 17.56 -28.38 64.40
C GLY A 177 17.44 -27.45 63.20
N GLY A 178 17.65 -26.15 63.42
CA GLY A 178 17.71 -25.13 62.38
C GLY A 178 19.02 -25.09 61.58
N GLY A 179 18.93 -24.58 60.34
CA GLY A 179 20.06 -24.24 59.48
C GLY A 179 19.64 -23.72 58.10
N GLY A 180 19.73 -22.39 57.89
CA GLY A 180 20.00 -21.72 56.61
C GLY A 180 19.03 -21.85 55.42
N ASN A 181 17.99 -21.01 55.37
CA ASN A 181 16.95 -20.98 54.32
C ASN A 181 17.22 -19.93 53.20
N SER A 182 18.48 -19.79 52.75
CA SER A 182 18.88 -18.68 51.85
C SER A 182 18.64 -18.93 50.36
N SER A 183 18.54 -20.20 49.91
CA SER A 183 18.41 -20.53 48.48
C SER A 183 16.97 -20.47 47.96
N SER A 184 15.99 -20.66 48.85
CA SER A 184 14.55 -20.65 48.52
C SER A 184 14.02 -19.27 48.10
N SER A 185 14.61 -18.18 48.63
CA SER A 185 14.20 -16.81 48.26
C SER A 185 14.71 -16.38 46.88
N SER A 186 15.88 -16.86 46.46
CA SER A 186 16.48 -16.50 45.16
C SER A 186 15.80 -17.21 44.00
N SER A 187 15.39 -18.47 44.18
CA SER A 187 14.61 -19.22 43.18
C SER A 187 13.21 -18.62 42.97
N ASN A 188 12.53 -18.21 44.05
CA ASN A 188 11.24 -17.52 43.98
C ASN A 188 11.31 -16.18 43.22
N LEU A 189 12.40 -15.42 43.40
CA LEU A 189 12.61 -14.17 42.68
C LEU A 189 12.84 -14.41 41.18
N LEU A 190 13.66 -15.40 40.82
CA LEU A 190 13.90 -15.76 39.42
C LEU A 190 12.63 -16.24 38.71
N GLU A 191 11.79 -17.03 39.37
CA GLU A 191 10.52 -17.49 38.81
C GLU A 191 9.53 -16.33 38.63
N LYS A 192 9.48 -15.39 39.58
CA LYS A 192 8.67 -14.17 39.47
C LYS A 192 9.13 -13.31 38.29
N LEU A 193 10.44 -13.07 38.15
CA LEU A 193 11.01 -12.32 37.03
C LEU A 193 10.74 -13.00 35.69
N ALA A 194 10.86 -14.33 35.62
CA ALA A 194 10.55 -15.09 34.41
C ALA A 194 9.07 -15.00 34.02
N LYS A 195 8.16 -15.05 35.00
CA LYS A 195 6.73 -14.84 34.77
C LYS A 195 6.45 -13.42 34.24
N GLU A 196 7.01 -12.41 34.90
CA GLU A 196 6.85 -11.01 34.52
C GLU A 196 7.38 -10.73 33.10
N ASP A 197 8.54 -11.28 32.74
CA ASP A 197 9.09 -11.18 31.39
C ASP A 197 8.19 -11.86 30.34
N ALA A 198 7.68 -13.05 30.62
CA ALA A 198 6.78 -13.77 29.72
C ALA A 198 5.45 -13.02 29.50
N GLU A 199 4.86 -12.47 30.57
CA GLU A 199 3.66 -11.63 30.50
C GLU A 199 3.92 -10.32 29.76
N SER A 200 5.07 -9.69 30.00
CA SER A 200 5.52 -8.48 29.30
C SER A 200 5.63 -8.73 27.80
N ARG A 201 6.20 -9.86 27.36
CA ARG A 201 6.29 -10.23 25.94
C ARG A 201 4.90 -10.35 25.29
N VAL A 202 3.92 -10.97 25.97
CA VAL A 202 2.54 -11.03 25.47
C VAL A 202 1.92 -9.63 25.37
N SER A 203 2.14 -8.77 26.37
CA SER A 203 1.66 -7.39 26.37
C SER A 203 2.25 -6.55 25.22
N GLN A 204 3.55 -6.71 24.97
CA GLN A 204 4.25 -6.05 23.86
C GLN A 204 3.72 -6.52 22.51
N LEU A 205 3.54 -7.83 22.30
CA LEU A 205 2.98 -8.37 21.06
C LEU A 205 1.56 -7.84 20.81
N ASN A 206 0.68 -7.87 21.83
CA ASN A 206 -0.66 -7.28 21.69
C ASN A 206 -0.62 -5.77 21.39
N THR A 207 0.36 -5.05 21.92
CA THR A 207 0.54 -3.62 21.63
C THR A 207 0.98 -3.42 20.18
N LEU A 208 1.90 -4.24 19.68
CA LEU A 208 2.34 -4.21 18.28
C LEU A 208 1.20 -4.50 17.31
N GLU A 209 0.34 -5.48 17.62
CA GLU A 209 -0.87 -5.79 16.84
C GLU A 209 -1.82 -4.60 16.76
N LYS A 210 -2.11 -3.95 17.90
CA LYS A 210 -2.99 -2.78 17.97
C LYS A 210 -2.42 -1.57 17.24
N LYS A 211 -1.10 -1.40 17.27
CA LYS A 211 -0.37 -0.30 16.62
C LYS A 211 0.09 -0.63 15.20
N TYR A 212 -0.30 -1.79 14.66
CA TYR A 212 0.10 -2.18 13.32
C TYR A 212 -0.36 -1.14 12.30
N SER A 213 0.60 -0.63 11.53
CA SER A 213 0.38 0.34 10.46
C SER A 213 1.25 -0.03 9.28
N ASP A 214 0.63 -0.26 8.13
CA ASP A 214 1.32 -0.50 6.87
C ASP A 214 1.19 0.77 6.00
N LEU A 215 2.30 1.46 5.82
CA LEU A 215 2.38 2.65 4.95
C LEU A 215 2.37 2.28 3.46
N GLY A 216 2.46 0.98 3.15
CA GLY A 216 2.50 0.46 1.81
C GLY A 216 3.87 0.65 1.13
N PRO A 217 3.99 0.20 -0.13
CA PRO A 217 5.14 0.48 -0.97
C PRO A 217 5.41 1.98 -1.15
N ALA A 218 6.68 2.34 -1.32
CA ALA A 218 7.10 3.68 -1.71
C ALA A 218 7.80 3.62 -3.07
N PHE A 219 7.41 4.52 -3.97
CA PHE A 219 8.02 4.73 -5.27
C PHE A 219 9.03 5.87 -5.19
N ASP A 220 10.22 5.68 -5.77
CA ASP A 220 11.18 6.77 -5.98
C ASP A 220 10.79 7.48 -7.28
N CYS A 221 10.62 8.79 -7.22
CA CYS A 221 10.35 9.60 -8.41
C CYS A 221 11.65 10.28 -8.84
N VAL A 222 11.92 10.26 -10.14
CA VAL A 222 13.09 10.92 -10.73
C VAL A 222 12.62 11.77 -11.89
N VAL A 223 12.95 13.07 -11.84
CA VAL A 223 12.52 14.06 -12.82
C VAL A 223 13.75 14.81 -13.34
N TYR A 224 13.78 15.11 -14.62
CA TYR A 224 14.88 15.86 -15.25
C TYR A 224 14.37 16.64 -16.45
N HIS A 225 15.18 17.58 -16.94
CA HIS A 225 14.87 18.33 -18.15
C HIS A 225 15.71 17.81 -19.30
N ASP A 226 15.07 17.41 -20.41
CA ASP A 226 15.75 16.78 -21.54
C ASP A 226 16.35 17.78 -22.55
N GLY A 227 16.04 19.06 -22.36
CA GLY A 227 16.43 20.16 -23.25
C GLY A 227 15.24 20.78 -23.99
N THR A 228 14.12 20.05 -24.07
CA THR A 228 12.86 20.50 -24.67
C THR A 228 11.72 20.58 -23.65
N GLY A 229 11.68 19.66 -22.70
CA GLY A 229 10.66 19.57 -21.67
C GLY A 229 11.13 18.86 -20.41
N VAL A 230 10.18 18.68 -19.48
CA VAL A 230 10.40 17.96 -18.23
C VAL A 230 9.96 16.51 -18.43
N GLU A 231 10.89 15.59 -18.23
CA GLU A 231 10.68 14.15 -18.29
C GLU A 231 10.74 13.55 -16.89
N GLY A 232 10.05 12.44 -16.67
CA GLY A 232 9.99 11.80 -15.37
C GLY A 232 9.81 10.28 -15.42
N MET A 233 10.33 9.61 -14.41
CA MET A 233 10.07 8.19 -14.12
C MET A 233 9.44 8.06 -12.73
N HIS A 234 8.47 7.17 -12.65
CA HIS A 234 7.72 6.82 -11.44
C HIS A 234 7.99 5.38 -11.00
#